data_AF-A0A9D6YPJ5-F1
#
_entry.id   AF-A0A9D6YPJ5-F1
#
_cell.length_a   1.000
_cell.length_b   1.000
_cell.length_c   1.000
_cell.angle_alpha   90.00
_cell.angle_beta   90.00
_cell.angle_gamma   90.00
#
_symmetry.space_group_name_H-M   'P 1'
#
loop_
_entity.id
_entity.type
_entity.pdbx_description
1 polymer ?
#
loop_
_entity_poly.entity_id
_entity_poly.type
_entity_poly.pdbx_seq_one_letter_code
_entity_poly.pdbx_strand_id
1 'polypeptide(L)'
;MRLIVGLVLQLVGITLICLTLTAGWVMVDAHRAIETEAATSAERVAHQLENLYWQAILWRGSMRRDNILPVPDWESLSTLKLVSPGVCVSYAPGDDEPQTLCSQLEGVGSAAPAWFASAYERVFGAHAPIIRPLTVRQPETGAILVRADAGAAIRQAWRQISIIVGVAASMAVCICLLAAVAIVHALAPTRAIVCGLRQLEQGNYASRLNAITKSEFGLIARAVNDLAERLARTTAERAALTKRLFEVQEEERRALARDLHDEFGQCLTATLAFAGSIEAAAAKIDPGVAEDARSIGRVAKRMM
;
A
#
# COMPACT_ATOMS: atom_id res chain seq x y z
N MET A 1 -8.03 -1.24 -10.24
CA MET A 1 -7.67 -0.12 -9.33
C MET A 1 -7.90 -0.48 -7.87
N ARG A 2 -9.06 -1.07 -7.50
CA ARG A 2 -9.38 -1.49 -6.12
C ARG A 2 -8.30 -2.34 -5.43
N LEU A 3 -7.65 -3.25 -6.17
CA LEU A 3 -6.64 -4.16 -5.62
C LEU A 3 -5.32 -3.45 -5.24
N ILE A 4 -4.87 -2.49 -6.07
CA ILE A 4 -3.70 -1.65 -5.78
C ILE A 4 -3.99 -0.74 -4.59
N VAL A 5 -5.17 -0.10 -4.59
CA VAL A 5 -5.59 0.77 -3.47
C VAL A 5 -5.68 -0.03 -2.18
N GLY A 6 -6.22 -1.25 -2.21
CA GLY A 6 -6.27 -2.15 -1.05
C GLY A 6 -4.90 -2.51 -0.51
N LEU A 7 -3.96 -2.90 -1.37
CA LEU A 7 -2.59 -3.23 -0.98
C LEU A 7 -1.85 -2.02 -0.37
N VAL A 8 -1.97 -0.85 -0.99
CA VAL A 8 -1.36 0.38 -0.46
C VAL A 8 -1.98 0.77 0.88
N LEU A 9 -3.31 0.67 1.02
CA LEU A 9 -3.99 0.97 2.28
C LEU A 9 -3.57 -0.01 3.39
N GLN A 10 -3.41 -1.29 3.06
CA GLN A 10 -2.96 -2.30 4.02
C GLN A 10 -1.51 -2.06 4.43
N LEU A 11 -0.63 -1.70 3.49
CA LEU A 11 0.75 -1.30 3.78
C LEU A 11 0.79 -0.09 4.72
N VAL A 12 0.04 0.96 4.40
CA VAL A 12 -0.06 2.17 5.23
C VAL A 12 -0.58 1.81 6.63
N GLY A 13 -1.61 0.98 6.73
CA GLY A 13 -2.13 0.50 8.01
C GLY A 13 -1.10 -0.25 8.85
N ILE A 14 -0.35 -1.17 8.24
CA ILE A 14 0.73 -1.92 8.92
C ILE A 14 1.84 -0.96 9.37
N THR A 15 2.25 0.00 8.54
CA THR A 15 3.29 0.97 8.92
C THR A 15 2.84 1.88 10.06
N LEU A 16 1.56 2.29 10.08
CA LEU A 16 1.00 3.06 11.19
C LEU A 16 1.03 2.27 12.50
N ILE A 17 0.62 1.00 12.47
CA ILE A 17 0.67 0.12 13.66
C ILE A 17 2.13 -0.07 14.13
N CYS A 18 3.07 -0.24 13.21
CA CYS A 18 4.48 -0.40 13.56
C CYS A 18 5.06 0.91 14.15
N LEU A 19 4.68 2.07 13.61
CA LEU A 19 5.06 3.37 14.13
C LEU A 19 4.49 3.63 15.53
N THR A 20 3.23 3.25 15.80
CA THR A 20 2.65 3.42 17.13
C THR A 20 3.31 2.50 18.16
N LEU A 21 3.61 1.25 17.79
CA LEU A 21 4.32 0.32 18.66
C LEU A 21 5.75 0.77 18.97
N THR A 22 6.48 1.24 17.95
CA THR A 22 7.85 1.74 18.12
C THR A 22 7.89 3.03 18.96
N ALA A 23 6.97 3.97 18.71
CA ALA A 23 6.84 5.18 19.52
C ALA A 23 6.53 4.84 21.00
N GLY A 24 5.62 3.90 21.24
CA GLY A 24 5.30 3.42 22.60
C GLY A 24 6.51 2.76 23.29
N TRP A 25 7.25 1.91 22.56
CA TRP A 25 8.45 1.25 23.10
C TRP A 25 9.55 2.25 23.47
N VAL A 26 9.83 3.22 22.57
CA VAL A 26 10.80 4.30 22.81
C VAL A 26 10.38 5.16 24.02
N MET A 27 9.09 5.37 24.22
CA MET A 27 8.59 6.14 25.36
C MET A 27 8.84 5.42 26.70
N VAL A 28 8.67 4.09 26.73
CA VAL A 28 8.99 3.28 27.92
C VAL A 28 10.51 3.24 28.17
N ASP A 29 11.31 3.14 27.13
CA ASP A 29 12.77 3.15 27.23
C ASP A 29 13.29 4.50 27.76
N ALA A 30 12.79 5.62 27.22
CA ALA A 30 13.14 6.96 27.68
C ALA A 30 12.78 7.18 29.15
N HIS A 31 11.61 6.70 29.60
CA HIS A 31 11.21 6.78 31.00
C HIS A 31 12.19 6.02 31.92
N ARG A 32 12.53 4.78 31.57
CA ARG A 32 13.50 3.97 32.34
C ARG A 32 14.91 4.57 32.33
N ALA A 33 15.34 5.12 31.20
CA ALA A 33 16.61 5.82 31.08
C ALA A 33 16.68 7.01 32.04
N ILE A 34 15.61 7.81 32.13
CA ILE A 34 15.54 8.95 33.07
C ILE A 34 15.58 8.49 34.52
N GLU A 35 14.86 7.43 34.90
CA GLU A 35 14.89 6.90 36.27
C GLU A 35 16.29 6.39 36.66
N THR A 36 16.98 5.69 35.76
CA THR A 36 18.35 5.19 36.01
C THR A 36 19.39 6.31 36.03
N GLU A 37 19.29 7.31 35.14
CA GLU A 37 20.14 8.50 35.16
C GLU A 37 19.92 9.33 36.44
N ALA A 38 18.68 9.46 36.91
CA ALA A 38 18.37 10.13 38.17
C ALA A 38 18.96 9.39 39.37
N ALA A 39 18.83 8.06 39.42
CA ALA A 39 19.38 7.23 40.50
C ALA A 39 20.91 7.28 40.55
N THR A 40 21.59 7.17 39.40
CA THR A 40 23.06 7.23 39.33
C THR A 40 23.60 8.62 39.64
N SER A 41 22.89 9.68 39.25
CA SER A 41 23.24 11.06 39.60
C SER A 41 23.08 11.29 41.10
N ALA A 42 22.03 10.75 41.71
CA ALA A 42 21.83 10.80 43.16
C ALA A 42 23.01 10.17 43.92
N GLU A 43 23.52 9.03 43.44
CA GLU A 43 24.62 8.32 44.08
C GLU A 43 25.96 9.07 43.98
N ARG A 44 26.25 9.69 42.82
CA ARG A 44 27.44 10.55 42.65
C ARG A 44 27.42 11.77 43.55
N VAL A 45 26.26 12.41 43.68
CA VAL A 45 26.10 13.59 44.53
C VAL A 45 26.17 13.21 46.01
N ALA A 46 25.55 12.09 46.42
CA ALA A 46 25.62 11.59 47.78
C ALA A 46 27.08 11.32 48.21
N HIS A 47 27.86 10.63 47.38
CA HIS A 47 29.27 10.36 47.69
C HIS A 47 30.13 11.63 47.79
N GLN A 48 29.90 12.62 46.91
CA GLN A 48 30.64 13.87 46.97
C GLN A 48 30.31 14.67 48.23
N LEU A 49 29.03 14.72 48.61
CA LEU A 49 28.59 15.40 49.84
C LEU A 49 29.12 14.71 51.09
N GLU A 50 29.17 13.38 51.11
CA GLU A 50 29.78 12.62 52.21
C GLU A 50 31.27 12.97 52.37
N ASN A 51 32.01 13.06 51.27
CA ASN A 51 33.42 13.45 51.30
C ASN A 51 33.63 14.88 51.83
N LEU A 52 32.80 15.84 51.39
CA LEU A 52 32.85 17.23 51.87
C LEU A 52 32.50 17.34 53.35
N TYR A 53 31.51 16.55 53.81
CA TYR A 53 31.12 16.47 55.21
C TYR A 53 32.27 15.94 56.08
N TRP A 54 32.91 14.84 55.66
CA TRP A 54 34.07 14.29 56.39
C TRP A 54 35.27 15.23 56.40
N GLN A 55 35.55 15.94 55.30
CA GLN A 55 36.59 16.96 55.27
C GLN A 55 36.30 18.09 56.28
N ALA A 56 35.05 18.59 56.32
CA ALA A 56 34.67 19.65 57.25
C ALA A 56 34.82 19.24 58.72
N ILE A 57 34.42 18.01 59.07
CA ILE A 57 34.60 17.46 60.43
C ILE A 57 36.07 17.32 60.79
N LEU A 58 36.90 16.78 59.87
CA LEU A 58 38.32 16.54 60.14
C LEU A 58 39.13 17.83 60.26
N TRP A 59 38.75 18.89 59.53
CA TRP A 59 39.44 20.18 59.56
C TRP A 59 39.13 21.02 60.80
N ARG A 60 37.91 20.94 61.35
CA ARG A 60 37.53 21.61 62.61
C ARG A 60 37.45 20.59 63.74
N GLY A 61 38.61 20.26 64.32
CA GLY A 61 38.75 19.31 65.44
C GLY A 61 38.06 19.69 66.77
N SER A 62 36.91 20.36 66.77
CA SER A 62 36.14 20.66 67.99
C SER A 62 34.68 20.25 67.86
N MET A 63 34.35 19.12 68.47
CA MET A 63 32.98 18.74 68.86
C MET A 63 32.43 19.80 69.82
N ARG A 64 31.70 20.79 69.30
CA ARG A 64 30.77 21.58 70.11
C ARG A 64 29.36 21.04 69.82
N ARG A 65 28.72 20.53 70.87
CA ARG A 65 27.48 19.73 70.85
C ARG A 65 26.22 20.51 70.47
N ASP A 66 26.34 21.79 70.17
CA ASP A 66 25.21 22.69 70.04
C ASP A 66 25.04 23.06 68.57
N ASN A 67 24.43 22.12 67.84
CA ASN A 67 23.40 22.38 66.85
C ASN A 67 23.69 23.26 65.62
N ILE A 68 24.85 23.13 64.97
CA ILE A 68 24.98 23.61 63.57
C ILE A 68 25.87 22.63 62.80
N LEU A 69 25.24 21.75 62.03
CA LEU A 69 25.91 21.04 60.94
C LEU A 69 26.59 22.09 60.03
N PRO A 70 27.92 22.04 59.83
CA PRO A 70 28.54 22.96 58.89
C PRO A 70 28.04 22.57 57.49
N VAL A 71 27.13 23.37 56.93
CA VAL A 71 26.72 23.23 55.54
C VAL A 71 27.97 23.56 54.72
N PRO A 72 28.63 22.59 54.04
CA PRO A 72 29.72 22.91 53.14
C PRO A 72 29.21 23.87 52.08
N ASP A 73 30.08 24.70 51.46
CA ASP A 73 29.72 25.64 50.39
C ASP A 73 29.32 24.87 49.12
N TRP A 74 28.15 24.23 49.18
CA TRP A 74 27.66 23.24 48.25
C TRP A 74 26.98 23.89 47.04
N GLU A 75 26.66 25.19 47.14
CA GLU A 75 26.28 26.08 46.05
C GLU A 75 27.46 26.46 45.13
N SER A 76 28.63 25.84 45.30
CA SER A 76 29.76 26.04 44.39
C SER A 76 29.49 25.47 42.99
N LEU A 77 29.97 26.18 41.96
CA LEU A 77 29.93 25.75 40.55
C LEU A 77 30.56 24.37 40.31
N SER A 78 31.46 23.92 41.19
CA SER A 78 32.03 22.57 41.21
C SER A 78 30.98 21.50 41.50
N THR A 79 30.10 21.72 42.47
CA THR A 79 29.02 20.78 42.80
C THR A 79 27.98 20.73 41.69
N LEU A 80 27.63 21.88 41.08
CA LEU A 80 26.72 21.93 39.94
C LEU A 80 27.21 21.15 38.72
N LYS A 81 28.52 21.10 38.47
CA LYS A 81 29.10 20.31 37.36
C LYS A 81 28.99 18.79 37.56
N LEU A 82 28.79 18.33 38.80
CA LEU A 82 28.63 16.90 39.10
C LEU A 82 27.18 16.43 39.01
N VAL A 83 26.21 17.36 39.02
CA VAL A 83 24.78 17.06 38.91
C VAL A 83 24.39 16.99 37.44
N SER A 84 23.92 15.83 36.98
CA SER A 84 23.41 15.66 35.62
C SER A 84 22.29 16.68 35.31
N PRO A 85 22.20 17.19 34.07
CA PRO A 85 21.15 18.14 33.70
C PRO A 85 19.75 17.60 34.04
N GLY A 86 18.92 18.41 34.70
CA GLY A 86 17.54 18.04 35.04
C GLY A 86 17.33 17.26 36.33
N VAL A 87 18.37 17.11 37.16
CA VAL A 87 18.24 16.59 38.53
C VAL A 87 18.28 17.75 39.53
N CYS A 88 17.37 17.75 40.49
CA CYS A 88 17.37 18.64 41.63
C CYS A 88 17.75 17.87 42.90
N VAL A 89 18.66 18.44 43.67
CA VAL A 89 19.11 17.88 44.94
C VAL A 89 18.62 18.82 46.03
N SER A 90 17.83 18.29 46.94
CA SER A 90 17.39 19.00 48.14
C SER A 90 18.10 18.45 49.37
N TYR A 91 18.68 19.34 50.15
CA TYR A 91 19.39 19.04 51.38
C TYR A 91 18.64 19.67 52.56
N ALA A 92 18.27 18.85 53.54
CA ALA A 92 17.65 19.29 54.78
C ALA A 92 18.54 18.87 55.97
N PRO A 93 19.34 19.78 56.53
CA PRO A 93 20.10 19.52 57.76
C PRO A 93 19.17 19.63 58.97
N GLY A 94 18.93 18.53 59.68
CA GLY A 94 18.09 18.57 60.88
C GLY A 94 16.65 19.02 60.60
N ASP A 95 16.24 20.13 61.22
CA ASP A 95 14.87 20.70 61.16
C ASP A 95 14.80 22.01 60.32
N ASP A 96 15.87 22.35 59.60
CA ASP A 96 15.93 23.55 58.75
C ASP A 96 15.19 23.36 57.42
N GLU A 97 14.80 24.48 56.80
CA GLU A 97 14.13 24.46 55.49
C GLU A 97 15.01 23.79 54.42
N PRO A 98 14.45 22.86 53.63
CA PRO A 98 15.19 22.13 52.61
C PRO A 98 15.66 23.08 51.51
N GLN A 99 16.97 23.26 51.40
CA GLN A 99 17.56 24.01 50.30
C GLN A 99 17.64 23.12 49.05
N THR A 100 17.10 23.60 47.92
CA THR A 100 17.04 22.84 46.66
C THR A 100 17.94 23.47 45.61
N LEU A 101 18.86 22.68 45.07
CA LEU A 101 19.73 23.08 43.97
C LEU A 101 19.41 22.24 42.74
N CYS A 102 19.06 22.91 41.64
CA CYS A 102 18.76 22.27 40.37
C CYS A 102 19.88 22.54 39.37
N SER A 103 20.36 21.49 38.70
CA SER A 103 21.34 21.62 37.63
C SER A 103 20.76 22.32 36.39
N GLN A 104 21.63 23.02 35.64
CA GLN A 104 21.30 23.91 34.52
C GLN A 104 20.21 23.38 33.59
N LEU A 105 19.00 23.94 33.73
CA LEU A 105 17.81 23.58 32.95
C LEU A 105 17.92 24.02 31.48
N GLU A 106 18.81 24.99 31.18
CA GLU A 106 19.03 25.55 29.83
C GLU A 106 19.66 24.55 28.85
N GLY A 107 20.41 23.55 29.35
CA GLY A 107 21.02 22.50 28.51
C GLY A 107 20.06 21.37 28.10
N VAL A 108 18.86 21.30 28.67
CA VAL A 108 17.94 20.16 28.52
C VAL A 108 17.08 20.25 27.24
N GLY A 109 16.97 21.45 26.64
CA GLY A 109 16.24 21.70 25.39
C GLY A 109 14.97 22.52 25.57
N SER A 110 14.21 22.71 24.48
CA SER A 110 12.97 23.52 24.49
C SER A 110 11.87 22.92 25.37
N ALA A 111 10.98 23.78 25.89
CA ALA A 111 9.80 23.35 26.63
C ALA A 111 8.94 22.36 25.81
N ALA A 112 8.54 21.25 26.44
CA ALA A 112 7.64 20.28 25.84
C ALA A 112 6.23 20.87 25.71
N PRO A 113 5.45 20.49 24.69
CA PRO A 113 4.05 20.90 24.58
C PRO A 113 3.21 20.47 25.78
N ALA A 114 2.22 21.29 26.17
CA ALA A 114 1.36 21.01 27.33
C ALA A 114 0.58 19.69 27.21
N TRP A 115 0.20 19.29 25.99
CA TRP A 115 -0.47 18.01 25.75
C TRP A 115 0.45 16.82 26.05
N PHE A 116 1.76 16.95 25.79
CA PHE A 116 2.73 15.90 26.05
C PHE A 116 3.02 15.77 27.53
N ALA A 117 3.21 16.89 28.23
CA ALA A 117 3.43 16.91 29.67
C ALA A 117 2.26 16.25 30.43
N SER A 118 1.02 16.63 30.10
CA SER A 118 -0.17 16.04 30.73
C SER A 118 -0.39 14.56 30.39
N ALA A 119 -0.05 14.13 29.18
CA ALA A 119 -0.10 12.71 28.81
C ALA A 119 0.98 11.90 29.55
N TYR A 120 2.20 12.44 29.64
CA TYR A 120 3.32 11.80 30.33
C TYR A 120 3.03 11.63 31.83
N GLU A 121 2.54 12.67 32.51
CA GLU A 121 2.15 12.60 33.93
C GLU A 121 1.02 11.59 34.18
N ARG A 122 0.07 11.46 33.24
CA ARG A 122 -1.04 10.49 33.38
C ARG A 122 -0.58 9.04 33.21
N VAL A 123 0.40 8.80 32.35
CA VAL A 123 0.91 7.46 32.04
C VAL A 123 1.94 7.00 33.07
N PHE A 124 2.86 7.87 33.46
CA PHE A 124 4.01 7.53 34.31
C PHE A 124 3.91 8.05 35.75
N GLY A 125 2.94 8.91 36.05
CA GLY A 125 2.78 9.49 37.39
C GLY A 125 3.80 10.58 37.71
N ALA A 126 3.68 11.14 38.91
CA ALA A 126 4.69 12.06 39.45
C ALA A 126 5.92 11.26 39.90
N HIS A 127 7.12 11.64 39.46
CA HIS A 127 8.36 11.00 39.87
C HIS A 127 8.50 11.05 41.39
N ALA A 128 8.50 9.89 42.04
CA ALA A 128 8.61 9.80 43.49
C ALA A 128 10.01 10.24 43.94
N PRO A 129 10.14 11.04 45.00
CA PRO A 129 11.44 11.39 45.57
C PRO A 129 12.21 10.15 46.01
N ILE A 130 13.49 10.08 45.64
CA ILE A 130 14.41 9.09 46.19
C ILE A 130 15.06 9.74 47.41
N ILE A 131 14.67 9.29 48.60
CA ILE A 131 15.26 9.74 49.86
C ILE A 131 16.47 8.85 50.17
N ARG A 132 17.62 9.47 50.46
CA ARG A 132 18.83 8.77 50.90
C ARG A 132 19.41 9.44 52.15
N PRO A 133 19.70 8.67 53.22
CA PRO A 133 20.37 9.21 54.39
C PRO A 133 21.81 9.57 54.04
N LEU A 134 22.33 10.66 54.62
CA LEU A 134 23.68 11.17 54.35
C LEU A 134 24.80 10.22 54.79
N THR A 135 24.58 9.48 55.89
CA THR A 135 25.56 8.55 56.42
C THR A 135 24.89 7.29 56.95
N VAL A 136 25.42 6.13 56.57
CA VAL A 136 24.97 4.81 57.08
C VAL A 136 25.21 4.68 58.60
N ARG A 137 26.17 5.44 59.15
CA ARG A 137 26.56 5.38 60.57
C ARG A 137 25.78 6.31 61.49
N GLN A 138 25.20 7.39 60.97
CA GLN A 138 24.42 8.38 61.75
C GLN A 138 23.25 8.87 60.89
N PRO A 139 22.05 8.27 61.02
CA PRO A 139 20.88 8.65 60.22
C PRO A 139 20.22 9.97 60.66
N GLU A 140 20.52 10.45 61.87
CA GLU A 140 19.99 11.71 62.45
C GLU A 140 20.67 12.98 61.91
N THR A 141 21.74 12.83 61.11
CA THR A 141 22.58 13.93 60.59
C THR A 141 21.91 14.69 59.42
N GLY A 142 20.68 14.30 59.06
CA GLY A 142 19.91 14.81 57.93
C GLY A 142 19.76 13.77 56.82
N ALA A 143 18.83 14.03 55.90
CA ALA A 143 18.63 13.24 54.69
C ALA A 143 18.86 14.10 53.45
N ILE A 144 19.52 13.53 52.43
CA ILE A 144 19.49 14.12 51.09
C ILE A 144 18.24 13.60 50.42
N LEU A 145 17.37 14.52 50.01
CA LEU A 145 16.26 14.23 49.14
C LEU A 145 16.70 14.54 47.71
N VAL A 146 16.97 13.51 46.91
CA VAL A 146 17.24 13.70 45.48
C VAL A 146 15.91 13.55 44.72
N ARG A 147 15.56 14.58 43.95
CA ARG A 147 14.37 14.59 43.10
C ARG A 147 14.77 14.88 41.66
N ALA A 148 14.38 14.01 40.74
CA ALA A 148 14.41 14.38 39.32
C ALA A 148 13.43 15.55 39.12
N ASP A 149 13.87 16.63 38.45
CA ASP A 149 12.96 17.73 38.11
C ASP A 149 11.96 17.23 37.08
N ALA A 150 10.67 17.27 37.41
CA ALA A 150 9.62 16.77 36.52
C ALA A 150 9.63 17.55 35.18
N GLY A 151 9.89 18.85 35.21
CA GLY A 151 9.94 19.69 34.01
C GLY A 151 11.11 19.33 33.09
N ALA A 152 12.28 19.08 33.66
CA ALA A 152 13.47 18.69 32.91
C ALA A 152 13.35 17.27 32.36
N ALA A 153 12.84 16.32 33.15
CA ALA A 153 12.56 14.96 32.71
C ALA A 153 11.62 14.94 31.50
N ILE A 154 10.52 15.71 31.55
CA ILE A 154 9.55 15.81 30.45
C ILE A 154 10.18 16.46 29.21
N ARG A 155 11.01 17.51 29.37
CA ARG A 155 11.74 18.13 28.23
C ARG A 155 12.73 17.17 27.58
N GLN A 156 13.49 16.43 28.38
CA GLN A 156 14.45 15.44 27.90
C GLN A 156 13.74 14.30 27.15
N ALA A 157 12.66 13.75 27.74
CA ALA A 157 11.83 12.74 27.10
C ALA A 157 11.24 13.24 25.78
N TRP A 158 10.74 14.49 25.74
CA TRP A 158 10.21 15.11 24.52
C TRP A 158 11.27 15.23 23.42
N ARG A 159 12.50 15.62 23.76
CA ARG A 159 13.59 15.75 22.77
C ARG A 159 13.97 14.39 22.19
N GLN A 160 14.15 13.38 23.03
CA GLN A 160 14.50 12.03 22.56
C GLN A 160 13.37 11.43 21.71
N ILE A 161 12.12 11.51 22.16
CA ILE A 161 10.99 10.92 21.44
C ILE A 161 10.74 11.63 20.11
N SER A 162 10.84 12.97 20.05
CA SER A 162 10.60 13.71 18.81
C SER A 162 11.64 13.41 17.73
N ILE A 163 12.91 13.26 18.11
CA ILE A 163 13.98 12.87 17.18
C ILE A 163 13.75 11.45 16.66
N ILE A 164 13.54 10.48 17.54
CA ILE A 164 13.40 9.07 17.16
C ILE A 164 12.13 8.85 16.35
N VAL A 165 10.99 9.39 16.80
CA VAL A 165 9.71 9.32 16.06
C VAL A 165 9.82 10.05 14.73
N GLY A 166 10.51 11.20 14.68
CA GLY A 166 10.74 11.94 13.43
C GLY A 166 11.53 11.12 12.41
N VAL A 167 12.64 10.50 12.83
CA VAL A 167 13.44 9.62 11.96
C VAL A 167 12.64 8.39 11.54
N ALA A 168 11.97 7.71 12.46
CA ALA A 168 11.15 6.54 12.17
C ALA A 168 10.00 6.86 11.20
N ALA A 169 9.31 7.98 11.41
CA ALA A 169 8.25 8.46 10.51
C ALA A 169 8.80 8.78 9.12
N SER A 170 9.95 9.46 9.03
CA SER A 170 10.57 9.77 7.74
C SER A 170 10.95 8.51 6.96
N MET A 171 11.51 7.50 7.64
CA MET A 171 11.87 6.22 7.04
C MET A 171 10.62 5.45 6.60
N ALA A 172 9.58 5.43 7.43
CA ALA A 172 8.30 4.78 7.09
C ALA A 172 7.63 5.43 5.88
N VAL A 173 7.62 6.77 5.78
CA VAL A 173 7.10 7.49 4.61
C VAL A 173 7.90 7.13 3.36
N CYS A 174 9.23 7.11 3.45
CA CYS A 174 10.11 6.73 2.34
C CYS A 174 9.82 5.30 1.87
N ILE A 175 9.75 4.34 2.79
CA ILE A 175 9.44 2.93 2.48
C ILE A 175 8.05 2.80 1.85
N CYS A 176 7.03 3.46 2.42
CA CYS A 176 5.68 3.44 1.87
C CYS A 176 5.62 3.99 0.44
N LEU A 177 6.32 5.09 0.19
CA LEU A 177 6.35 5.73 -1.12
C LEU A 177 7.07 4.84 -2.14
N LEU A 178 8.24 4.29 -1.78
CA LEU A 178 8.98 3.35 -2.63
C LEU A 178 8.18 2.08 -2.91
N ALA A 179 7.53 1.50 -1.90
CA ALA A 179 6.68 0.33 -2.04
C ALA A 179 5.46 0.62 -2.93
N ALA A 180 4.80 1.76 -2.77
CA ALA A 180 3.68 2.16 -3.62
C ALA A 180 4.11 2.30 -5.08
N VAL A 181 5.27 2.94 -5.34
CA VAL A 181 5.84 3.04 -6.68
C VAL A 181 6.18 1.67 -7.25
N ALA A 182 6.82 0.80 -6.47
CA ALA A 182 7.17 -0.55 -6.88
C ALA A 182 5.92 -1.40 -7.22
N ILE A 183 4.87 -1.34 -6.41
CA ILE A 183 3.60 -2.04 -6.65
C ILE A 183 2.94 -1.55 -7.95
N VAL A 184 2.88 -0.23 -8.15
CA VAL A 184 2.29 0.35 -9.37
C VAL A 184 3.06 -0.09 -10.61
N HIS A 185 4.41 -0.07 -10.54
CA HIS A 185 5.25 -0.48 -11.65
C HIS A 185 5.14 -1.99 -11.94
N ALA A 186 5.11 -2.82 -10.89
CA ALA A 186 4.98 -4.27 -11.01
C ALA A 186 3.61 -4.72 -11.56
N LEU A 187 2.52 -4.01 -11.23
CA LEU A 187 1.15 -4.35 -11.68
C LEU A 187 0.73 -3.60 -12.96
N ALA A 188 1.53 -2.66 -13.47
CA ALA A 188 1.23 -1.96 -14.72
C ALA A 188 1.02 -2.90 -15.92
N PRO A 189 1.83 -3.96 -16.14
CA PRO A 189 1.65 -4.89 -17.25
C PRO A 189 0.31 -5.64 -17.23
N THR A 190 -0.24 -5.91 -16.05
CA THR A 190 -1.53 -6.62 -15.92
C THR A 190 -2.68 -5.86 -16.59
N ARG A 191 -2.69 -4.53 -16.49
CA ARG A 191 -3.72 -3.70 -17.15
C ARG A 191 -3.60 -3.77 -18.66
N ALA A 192 -2.37 -3.79 -19.19
CA ALA A 192 -2.13 -3.93 -20.63
C ALA A 192 -2.67 -5.28 -21.13
N ILE A 193 -2.40 -6.38 -20.42
CA ILE A 193 -2.88 -7.72 -20.77
C ILE A 193 -4.42 -7.77 -20.78
N VAL A 194 -5.08 -7.25 -19.73
CA VAL A 194 -6.55 -7.20 -19.68
C VAL A 194 -7.14 -6.35 -20.81
N CYS A 195 -6.49 -5.24 -21.15
CA CYS A 195 -6.91 -4.41 -22.29
C CYS A 195 -6.75 -5.16 -23.62
N GLY A 196 -5.64 -5.88 -23.82
CA GLY A 196 -5.43 -6.71 -25.01
C GLY A 196 -6.46 -7.83 -25.13
N LEU A 197 -6.80 -8.50 -24.03
CA LEU A 197 -7.86 -9.53 -24.01
C LEU A 197 -9.23 -8.96 -24.37
N ARG A 198 -9.58 -7.76 -23.91
CA ARG A 198 -10.83 -7.09 -24.32
C ARG A 198 -10.85 -6.73 -25.81
N GLN A 199 -9.71 -6.34 -26.39
CA GLN A 199 -9.62 -6.08 -27.82
C GLN A 199 -9.79 -7.37 -28.64
N LEU A 200 -9.23 -8.48 -28.16
CA LEU A 200 -9.43 -9.81 -28.73
C LEU A 200 -10.90 -10.24 -28.70
N GLU A 201 -11.60 -10.01 -27.58
CA GLU A 201 -13.03 -10.27 -27.44
C GLU A 201 -13.87 -9.46 -28.45
N GLN A 202 -13.46 -8.23 -28.75
CA GLN A 202 -14.11 -7.35 -29.74
C GLN A 202 -13.77 -7.69 -31.20
N GLY A 203 -13.02 -8.77 -31.46
CA GLY A 203 -12.64 -9.20 -32.81
C GLY A 203 -11.44 -8.46 -33.40
N ASN A 204 -10.76 -7.61 -32.64
CA ASN A 204 -9.55 -6.93 -33.09
C ASN A 204 -8.31 -7.82 -32.85
N TYR A 205 -8.08 -8.75 -33.77
CA TYR A 205 -6.96 -9.69 -33.70
C TYR A 205 -5.61 -9.11 -34.16
N ALA A 206 -5.59 -7.87 -34.67
CA ALA A 206 -4.37 -7.21 -35.13
C ALA A 206 -3.56 -6.60 -33.98
N SER A 207 -4.22 -6.32 -32.86
CA SER A 207 -3.57 -5.80 -31.66
C SER A 207 -2.56 -6.81 -31.12
N ARG A 208 -1.36 -6.33 -30.76
CA ARG A 208 -0.29 -7.13 -30.18
C ARG A 208 0.11 -6.54 -28.85
N LEU A 209 0.24 -7.40 -27.85
CA LEU A 209 0.81 -7.02 -26.57
C LEU A 209 2.32 -6.88 -26.73
N ASN A 210 2.85 -5.68 -26.50
CA ASN A 210 4.30 -5.44 -26.43
C ASN A 210 4.86 -6.20 -25.24
N ALA A 211 5.57 -7.30 -25.51
CA ALA A 211 6.19 -8.12 -24.48
C ALA A 211 7.46 -7.44 -23.97
N ILE A 212 7.34 -6.69 -22.86
CA ILE A 212 8.53 -6.26 -22.11
C ILE A 212 9.18 -7.53 -21.54
N THR A 213 10.41 -7.75 -21.98
CA THR A 213 11.10 -9.04 -22.00
C THR A 213 11.64 -9.44 -20.61
N LYS A 214 11.65 -10.75 -20.32
CA LYS A 214 12.19 -11.47 -19.13
C LYS A 214 11.33 -11.56 -17.85
N SER A 215 10.03 -11.32 -17.91
CA SER A 215 9.13 -11.59 -16.77
C SER A 215 8.07 -12.64 -17.12
N GLU A 216 7.43 -13.23 -16.11
CA GLU A 216 6.29 -14.15 -16.30
C GLU A 216 5.17 -13.50 -17.13
N PHE A 217 4.97 -12.19 -17.03
CA PHE A 217 4.03 -11.45 -17.88
C PHE A 217 4.39 -11.50 -19.37
N GLY A 218 5.67 -11.62 -19.72
CA GLY A 218 6.11 -11.81 -21.10
C GLY A 218 5.72 -13.17 -21.68
N LEU A 219 5.68 -14.23 -20.84
CA LEU A 219 5.15 -15.54 -21.25
C LEU A 219 3.64 -15.46 -21.52
N ILE A 220 2.89 -14.80 -20.64
CA ILE A 220 1.44 -14.59 -20.81
C ILE A 220 1.18 -13.77 -22.07
N ALA A 221 1.92 -12.66 -22.28
CA ALA A 221 1.76 -11.83 -23.47
C ALA A 221 2.01 -12.60 -24.77
N ARG A 222 3.02 -13.48 -24.80
CA ARG A 222 3.28 -14.36 -25.95
C ARG A 222 2.16 -15.36 -26.18
N ALA A 223 1.66 -16.01 -25.12
CA ALA A 223 0.54 -16.93 -25.24
C ALA A 223 -0.74 -16.25 -25.76
N VAL A 224 -1.03 -15.03 -25.28
CA VAL A 224 -2.16 -14.22 -25.78
C VAL A 224 -1.96 -13.81 -27.25
N ASN A 225 -0.75 -13.46 -27.65
CA ASN A 225 -0.45 -13.14 -29.05
C ASN A 225 -0.57 -14.36 -29.97
N ASP A 226 -0.13 -15.55 -29.55
CA ASP A 226 -0.31 -16.82 -30.30
C ASP A 226 -1.80 -17.14 -30.46
N LEU A 227 -2.59 -16.95 -29.39
CA LEU A 227 -4.04 -17.10 -29.45
C LEU A 227 -4.67 -16.13 -30.45
N ALA A 228 -4.26 -14.86 -30.43
CA ALA A 228 -4.73 -13.83 -31.35
C ALA A 228 -4.45 -14.20 -32.81
N GLU A 229 -3.26 -14.73 -33.09
CA GLU A 229 -2.87 -15.18 -34.43
C GLU A 229 -3.69 -16.37 -34.90
N ARG A 230 -3.86 -17.40 -34.07
CA ARG A 230 -4.72 -18.54 -34.39
C ARG A 230 -6.15 -18.11 -34.68
N LEU A 231 -6.70 -17.21 -33.86
CA LEU A 231 -8.07 -16.74 -34.01
C LEU A 231 -8.24 -15.91 -35.30
N ALA A 232 -7.25 -15.07 -35.64
CA ALA A 232 -7.21 -14.33 -36.90
C ALA A 232 -7.20 -15.29 -38.11
N ARG A 233 -6.35 -16.31 -38.06
CA ARG A 233 -6.21 -17.31 -39.13
C ARG A 233 -7.49 -18.11 -39.32
N THR A 234 -8.06 -18.66 -38.25
CA THR A 234 -9.32 -19.42 -38.32
C THR A 234 -10.47 -18.55 -38.82
N THR A 235 -10.53 -17.28 -38.43
CA THR A 235 -11.55 -16.35 -38.92
C THR A 235 -11.39 -16.08 -40.42
N ALA A 236 -10.16 -15.88 -40.89
CA ALA A 236 -9.86 -15.68 -42.31
C ALA A 236 -10.16 -16.94 -43.15
N GLU A 237 -9.80 -18.13 -42.65
CA GLU A 237 -10.11 -19.41 -43.27
C GLU A 237 -11.63 -19.64 -43.37
N ARG A 238 -12.36 -19.35 -42.29
CA ARG A 238 -13.83 -19.42 -42.29
C ARG A 238 -14.44 -18.47 -43.31
N ALA A 239 -14.00 -17.22 -43.36
CA ALA A 239 -14.49 -16.24 -44.34
C ALA A 239 -14.21 -16.68 -45.79
N ALA A 240 -13.02 -17.24 -46.05
CA ALA A 240 -12.67 -17.75 -47.37
C ALA A 240 -13.53 -18.96 -47.78
N LEU A 241 -13.78 -19.90 -46.87
CA LEU A 241 -14.65 -21.05 -47.12
C LEU A 241 -16.10 -20.64 -47.35
N THR A 242 -16.63 -19.70 -46.55
CA THR A 242 -17.96 -19.14 -46.75
C THR A 242 -18.08 -18.48 -48.13
N LYS A 243 -17.06 -17.72 -48.56
CA LYS A 243 -17.05 -17.12 -49.90
C LYS A 243 -17.09 -18.19 -51.00
N ARG A 244 -16.26 -19.23 -50.89
CA ARG A 244 -16.25 -20.34 -51.86
C ARG A 244 -17.58 -21.08 -51.92
N LEU A 245 -18.23 -21.32 -50.78
CA LEU A 245 -19.56 -21.93 -50.75
C LEU A 245 -20.58 -21.08 -51.52
N PHE A 246 -20.57 -19.76 -51.34
CA PHE A 246 -21.43 -18.86 -52.12
C PHE A 246 -21.12 -18.89 -53.62
N GLU A 247 -19.84 -18.89 -54.00
CA GLU A 247 -19.42 -18.96 -55.41
C GLU A 247 -19.91 -20.27 -56.06
N VAL A 248 -19.73 -21.42 -55.40
CA VAL A 248 -20.20 -22.73 -55.87
C VAL A 248 -21.72 -22.79 -55.95
N GLN A 249 -22.44 -22.30 -54.94
CA GLN A 249 -23.90 -22.29 -54.94
C GLN A 249 -24.46 -21.44 -56.08
N GLU A 250 -23.84 -20.30 -56.37
CA GLU A 250 -24.28 -19.43 -57.47
C GLU A 250 -23.94 -20.03 -58.84
N GLU A 251 -22.80 -20.73 -58.97
CA GLU A 251 -22.45 -21.48 -60.17
C GLU A 251 -23.43 -22.64 -60.42
N GLU A 252 -23.75 -23.41 -59.39
CA GLU A 252 -24.75 -24.50 -59.44
C GLU A 252 -26.13 -23.95 -59.81
N ARG A 253 -26.57 -22.85 -59.19
CA ARG A 253 -27.84 -22.19 -59.51
C ARG A 253 -27.90 -21.78 -60.98
N ARG A 254 -26.81 -21.24 -61.54
CA ARG A 254 -26.76 -20.83 -62.96
C ARG A 254 -26.71 -22.04 -63.90
N ALA A 255 -26.00 -23.10 -63.51
CA ALA A 255 -25.97 -24.35 -64.28
C ALA A 255 -27.36 -24.98 -64.32
N LEU A 256 -28.00 -25.14 -63.15
CA LEU A 256 -29.35 -25.68 -63.05
C LEU A 256 -30.36 -24.85 -63.84
N ALA A 257 -30.28 -23.52 -63.79
CA ALA A 257 -31.17 -22.66 -64.58
C ALA A 257 -30.98 -22.84 -66.10
N ARG A 258 -29.74 -23.04 -66.56
CA ARG A 258 -29.45 -23.32 -67.98
C ARG A 258 -29.97 -24.69 -68.38
N ASP A 259 -29.61 -25.74 -67.65
CA ASP A 259 -30.01 -27.11 -67.97
C ASP A 259 -31.54 -27.25 -67.96
N LEU A 260 -32.19 -26.63 -66.96
CA LEU A 260 -33.64 -26.60 -66.86
C LEU A 260 -34.29 -25.81 -68.01
N HIS A 261 -33.70 -24.68 -68.42
CA HIS A 261 -34.19 -23.90 -69.56
C HIS A 261 -34.03 -24.66 -70.88
N ASP A 262 -32.90 -25.34 -71.09
CA ASP A 262 -32.61 -26.10 -72.29
C ASP A 262 -33.54 -27.32 -72.41
N GLU A 263 -33.69 -28.11 -71.35
CA GLU A 263 -34.59 -29.27 -71.31
C GLU A 263 -36.06 -28.85 -71.48
N PHE A 264 -36.54 -27.83 -70.74
CA PHE A 264 -37.91 -27.34 -70.92
C PHE A 264 -38.14 -26.75 -72.31
N GLY A 265 -37.17 -26.00 -72.86
CA GLY A 265 -37.23 -25.45 -74.20
C GLY A 265 -37.36 -26.53 -75.27
N GLN A 266 -36.58 -27.61 -75.15
CA GLN A 266 -36.65 -28.77 -76.06
C GLN A 266 -38.00 -29.50 -75.94
N CYS A 267 -38.47 -29.81 -74.72
CA CYS A 267 -39.76 -30.45 -74.51
C CYS A 267 -40.94 -29.61 -75.03
N LEU A 268 -40.92 -28.29 -74.81
CA LEU A 268 -41.95 -27.39 -75.33
C LEU A 268 -41.91 -27.31 -76.86
N THR A 269 -40.72 -27.31 -77.46
CA THR A 269 -40.56 -27.33 -78.93
C THR A 269 -41.12 -28.63 -79.53
N ALA A 270 -40.82 -29.78 -78.92
CA ALA A 270 -41.40 -31.06 -79.32
C ALA A 270 -42.93 -31.08 -79.16
N THR A 271 -43.44 -30.52 -78.07
CA THR A 271 -44.89 -30.40 -77.81
C THR A 271 -45.57 -29.54 -78.88
N LEU A 272 -44.97 -28.41 -79.27
CA LEU A 272 -45.47 -27.58 -80.37
C LEU A 272 -45.45 -28.32 -81.72
N ALA A 273 -44.40 -29.09 -82.00
CA ALA A 273 -44.31 -29.88 -83.23
C ALA A 273 -45.40 -30.97 -83.29
N PHE A 274 -45.62 -31.70 -82.19
CA PHE A 274 -46.70 -32.69 -82.11
C PHE A 274 -48.08 -32.03 -82.23
N ALA A 275 -48.32 -30.94 -81.52
CA ALA A 275 -49.58 -30.18 -81.62
C ALA A 275 -49.84 -29.69 -83.05
N GLY A 276 -48.83 -29.13 -83.72
CA GLY A 276 -48.92 -28.71 -85.11
C GLY A 276 -49.17 -29.86 -86.09
N SER A 277 -48.55 -31.03 -85.87
CA SER A 277 -48.83 -32.22 -86.70
C SER A 277 -50.25 -32.74 -86.53
N ILE A 278 -50.79 -32.74 -85.30
CA ILE A 278 -52.16 -33.17 -85.00
C ILE A 278 -53.16 -32.19 -85.61
N GLU A 279 -52.92 -30.87 -85.46
CA GLU A 279 -53.74 -29.83 -86.09
C GLU A 279 -53.81 -30.01 -87.61
N ALA A 280 -52.64 -30.17 -88.27
CA ALA A 280 -52.57 -30.33 -89.71
C ALA A 280 -53.27 -31.61 -90.22
N ALA A 281 -53.15 -32.71 -89.48
CA ALA A 281 -53.80 -33.98 -89.81
C ALA A 281 -55.33 -33.96 -89.57
N ALA A 282 -55.78 -33.32 -88.49
CA ALA A 282 -57.18 -33.27 -88.09
C ALA A 282 -58.02 -32.21 -88.85
N ALA A 283 -57.37 -31.21 -89.47
CA ALA A 283 -58.02 -30.06 -90.12
C ALA A 283 -59.12 -30.40 -91.15
N LYS A 284 -59.09 -31.60 -91.74
CA LYS A 284 -60.09 -32.07 -92.74
C LYS A 284 -61.01 -33.19 -92.24
N ILE A 285 -60.72 -33.78 -91.07
CA ILE A 285 -61.40 -34.98 -90.55
C ILE A 285 -62.27 -34.62 -89.35
N ASP A 286 -61.72 -33.88 -88.38
CA ASP A 286 -62.42 -33.47 -87.15
C ASP A 286 -61.97 -32.06 -86.72
N PRO A 287 -62.80 -31.02 -86.94
CA PRO A 287 -62.47 -29.66 -86.57
C PRO A 287 -62.25 -29.43 -85.06
N GLY A 288 -62.90 -30.22 -84.19
CA GLY A 288 -62.79 -30.08 -82.74
C GLY A 288 -61.41 -30.48 -82.24
N VAL A 289 -60.89 -31.60 -82.73
CA VAL A 289 -59.52 -32.08 -82.41
C VAL A 289 -58.45 -31.09 -82.91
N ALA A 290 -58.68 -30.43 -84.05
CA ALA A 290 -57.79 -29.39 -84.55
C ALA A 290 -57.80 -28.10 -83.70
N GLU A 291 -58.91 -27.79 -83.04
CA GLU A 291 -59.01 -26.67 -82.09
C GLU A 291 -58.33 -26.99 -80.75
N ASP A 292 -58.46 -28.22 -80.25
CA ASP A 292 -57.75 -28.69 -79.06
C ASP A 292 -56.23 -28.69 -79.27
N ALA A 293 -55.76 -29.18 -80.42
CA ALA A 293 -54.34 -29.14 -80.78
C ALA A 293 -53.79 -27.70 -80.85
N ARG A 294 -54.56 -26.75 -81.40
CA ARG A 294 -54.21 -25.32 -81.35
C ARG A 294 -54.16 -24.78 -79.93
N SER A 295 -55.04 -25.23 -79.05
CA SER A 295 -55.07 -24.80 -77.66
C SER A 295 -53.84 -25.32 -76.89
N ILE A 296 -53.44 -26.58 -77.09
CA ILE A 296 -52.17 -27.14 -76.58
C ILE A 296 -50.99 -26.30 -77.08
N GLY A 297 -50.96 -26.00 -78.39
CA GLY A 297 -49.91 -25.16 -78.98
C GLY A 297 -49.85 -23.75 -78.37
N ARG A 298 -51.00 -23.10 -78.14
CA ARG A 298 -51.06 -21.78 -77.49
C ARG A 298 -50.54 -21.82 -76.05
N VAL A 299 -50.86 -22.86 -75.28
CA VAL A 299 -50.38 -23.00 -73.89
C VAL A 299 -48.87 -23.22 -73.86
N ALA A 300 -48.34 -24.14 -74.67
CA ALA A 300 -46.90 -24.39 -74.75
C ALA A 300 -46.11 -23.13 -75.15
N LYS A 301 -46.65 -22.33 -76.09
CA LYS A 301 -46.04 -21.07 -76.54
C LYS A 301 -46.06 -19.96 -75.49
N ARG A 302 -46.89 -20.07 -74.44
CA ARG A 302 -46.96 -19.12 -73.31
C ARG A 302 -45.97 -19.46 -72.19
N MET A 303 -45.47 -20.70 -72.15
CA MET A 303 -44.49 -21.16 -71.16
C MET A 303 -43.03 -21.01 -71.63
N MET A 304 -42.83 -20.70 -72.91
CA MET A 304 -41.57 -20.24 -73.51
C MET A 304 -41.43 -18.72 -73.34
#